data_AF-A0A4Q3RUR9-F1
#
_entry.id   AF-A0A4Q3RUR9-F1
#
_cell.length_a   1.000
_cell.length_b   1.000
_cell.length_c   1.000
_cell.angle_alpha   90.00
_cell.angle_beta   90.00
_cell.angle_gamma   90.00
#
_symmetry.space_group_name_H-M   'P 1'
#
loop_
_entity.id
_entity.type
_entity.pdbx_description
1 polymer ?
#
loop_
_entity_poly.entity_id
_entity_poly.type
_entity_poly.pdbx_seq_one_letter_code
_entity_poly.pdbx_strand_id
1 'polypeptide(L)'
;MKLLPIAALALLLAGPSLAAAPPAVTLYAMDCGTIPVKDADPFADDGSYKGVARDLIVPCYLIRHPGGDLIWDTGVPQAIADMPG
;
A
#
# COMPACT_ATOMS: atom_id res chain seq x y z
N MET A 1 44.64 46.73 -0.42
CA MET A 1 43.44 46.00 0.07
C MET A 1 43.39 44.63 -0.57
N LYS A 2 43.84 43.59 0.14
CA LYS A 2 43.70 42.19 -0.28
C LYS A 2 42.49 41.62 0.45
N LEU A 3 41.44 41.29 -0.29
CA LEU A 3 40.26 40.58 0.22
C LEU A 3 40.69 39.15 0.60
N LEU A 4 40.55 38.79 1.88
CA LEU A 4 40.59 37.39 2.31
C LEU A 4 39.16 36.81 2.33
N PRO A 5 38.95 35.53 1.95
CA PRO A 5 37.64 34.91 1.88
C PRO A 5 37.24 34.36 3.25
N ILE A 6 36.14 34.85 3.82
CA ILE A 6 35.50 34.21 4.98
C ILE A 6 34.60 33.10 4.43
N ALA A 7 35.24 32.02 4.00
CA ALA A 7 34.58 30.75 3.69
C ALA A 7 35.11 29.72 4.68
N ALA A 8 34.45 29.57 5.83
CA ALA A 8 34.49 28.38 6.67
C ALA A 8 33.88 28.66 8.06
N LEU A 9 32.55 28.75 8.18
CA LEU A 9 31.92 28.52 9.49
C LEU A 9 30.42 28.18 9.40
N ALA A 10 30.09 26.96 8.96
CA ALA A 10 28.88 26.24 9.38
C ALA A 10 28.84 24.82 8.76
N LEU A 11 29.90 24.03 8.93
CA LEU A 11 29.92 22.62 8.50
C LEU A 11 29.82 21.66 9.71
N LEU A 12 28.88 21.91 10.62
CA LEU A 12 28.77 21.16 11.90
C LEU A 12 27.35 20.68 12.26
N LEU A 13 26.39 20.63 11.34
CA LEU A 13 25.04 20.10 11.64
C LEU A 13 24.66 18.81 10.89
N ALA A 14 25.54 18.24 10.07
CA ALA A 14 25.29 16.93 9.46
C ALA A 14 25.91 15.81 10.31
N GLY A 15 25.38 15.60 11.52
CA GLY A 15 25.59 14.34 12.23
C GLY A 15 25.03 13.18 11.39
N PRO A 16 25.54 11.94 11.52
CA PRO A 16 25.02 10.81 10.77
C PRO A 16 23.53 10.68 11.10
N SER A 17 22.69 10.81 10.07
CA SER A 17 21.31 10.38 10.16
C SER A 17 21.36 8.89 10.50
N LEU A 18 20.97 8.53 11.71
CA LEU A 18 20.60 7.17 12.04
C LEU A 18 19.34 6.89 11.22
N ALA A 19 19.53 6.51 9.95
CA ALA A 19 18.47 5.96 9.15
C ALA A 19 17.87 4.82 9.97
N ALA A 20 16.57 4.92 10.28
CA ALA A 20 15.87 3.86 10.97
C ALA A 20 16.13 2.56 10.22
N ALA A 21 16.51 1.50 10.95
CA ALA A 21 16.66 0.20 10.34
C ALA A 21 15.34 -0.13 9.60
N PRO A 22 15.40 -0.61 8.36
CA PRO A 22 14.19 -0.98 7.63
C PRO A 22 13.39 -1.98 8.48
N PRO A 23 12.05 -1.91 8.43
CA PRO A 23 11.22 -2.77 9.23
C PRO A 23 11.56 -4.23 8.89
N ALA A 24 11.59 -5.08 9.93
CA ALA A 24 11.84 -6.51 9.73
C ALA A 24 10.80 -7.14 8.80
N VAL A 25 9.59 -6.58 8.76
CA VAL A 25 8.49 -7.02 7.90
C VAL A 25 7.93 -5.82 7.15
N THR A 26 7.81 -5.94 5.83
CA THR A 26 7.16 -4.93 4.99
C THR A 26 5.91 -5.53 4.33
N LEU A 27 4.79 -4.81 4.42
CA LEU A 27 3.53 -5.18 3.75
C LEU A 27 3.28 -4.22 2.58
N TYR A 28 3.02 -4.78 1.41
CA TYR A 28 2.55 -4.06 0.25
C TYR A 28 1.08 -4.40 0.02
N ALA A 29 0.20 -3.40 0.12
CA ALA A 29 -1.18 -3.52 -0.32
C ALA A 29 -1.23 -3.19 -1.81
N MET A 30 -1.75 -4.11 -2.61
CA MET A 30 -1.81 -3.99 -4.06
C MET A 30 -3.26 -3.99 -4.53
N ASP A 31 -3.55 -3.18 -5.55
CA ASP A 31 -4.81 -3.26 -6.27
C ASP A 31 -4.80 -4.52 -7.13
N CYS A 32 -5.67 -5.45 -6.78
CA CYS A 32 -5.82 -6.76 -7.40
C CYS A 32 -7.19 -6.93 -8.06
N GLY A 33 -7.87 -5.81 -8.31
CA GLY A 33 -9.14 -5.74 -9.02
C GLY A 33 -10.26 -5.13 -8.18
N THR A 34 -11.39 -4.94 -8.84
CA THR A 34 -12.64 -4.45 -8.25
C THR A 34 -13.79 -5.27 -8.83
N ILE A 35 -14.77 -5.62 -7.99
CA ILE A 35 -15.97 -6.34 -8.41
C ILE A 35 -17.21 -5.47 -8.16
N PRO A 36 -18.06 -5.25 -9.18
CA PRO A 36 -19.33 -4.58 -8.99
C PRO A 36 -20.34 -5.55 -8.35
N VAL A 37 -20.96 -5.14 -7.25
CA VAL A 37 -22.06 -5.87 -6.60
C VAL A 37 -23.34 -5.05 -6.69
N LYS A 38 -24.41 -5.68 -7.19
CA LYS A 38 -25.71 -5.01 -7.37
C LYS A 38 -26.48 -4.85 -6.06
N ASP A 39 -26.18 -5.69 -5.08
CA ASP A 39 -26.73 -5.64 -3.74
C ASP A 39 -25.65 -6.03 -2.74
N ALA A 40 -25.23 -5.07 -1.91
CA ALA A 40 -24.17 -5.23 -0.93
C ALA A 40 -24.70 -5.64 0.46
N ASP A 41 -25.99 -5.98 0.60
CA ASP A 41 -26.59 -6.47 1.85
C ASP A 41 -25.77 -7.58 2.54
N PRO A 42 -25.18 -8.57 1.82
CA PRO A 42 -24.38 -9.61 2.48
C PRO A 42 -23.13 -9.12 3.24
N PHE A 43 -22.74 -7.85 3.06
CA PHE A 43 -21.59 -7.22 3.70
C PHE A 43 -21.94 -6.32 4.88
N ALA A 44 -23.22 -6.23 5.27
CA ALA A 44 -23.68 -5.45 6.42
C ALA A 44 -24.72 -6.25 7.23
N ASP A 45 -24.56 -6.33 8.55
CA ASP A 45 -25.45 -7.09 9.43
C ASP A 45 -26.63 -6.27 9.98
N ASP A 46 -26.63 -4.97 9.74
CA ASP A 46 -27.70 -4.02 10.13
C ASP A 46 -28.71 -3.75 9.01
N GLY A 47 -28.51 -4.35 7.83
CA GLY A 47 -29.34 -4.14 6.63
C GLY A 47 -29.15 -2.77 5.98
N SER A 48 -28.13 -2.00 6.37
CA SER A 48 -27.85 -0.67 5.80
C SER A 48 -27.56 -0.71 4.29
N TYR A 49 -27.16 -1.87 3.77
CA TYR A 49 -26.81 -2.08 2.37
C TYR A 49 -27.86 -2.83 1.55
N LYS A 50 -29.06 -3.04 2.09
CA LYS A 50 -30.14 -3.71 1.38
C LYS A 50 -30.53 -3.01 0.08
N GLY A 51 -30.34 -3.70 -1.05
CA GLY A 51 -30.63 -3.17 -2.38
C GLY A 51 -29.65 -2.09 -2.83
N VAL A 52 -28.50 -1.98 -2.17
CA VAL A 52 -27.53 -0.92 -2.42
C VAL A 52 -26.36 -1.47 -3.22
N ALA A 53 -26.12 -0.90 -4.41
CA ALA A 53 -24.97 -1.26 -5.24
C ALA A 53 -23.66 -0.68 -4.69
N ARG A 54 -22.57 -1.44 -4.83
CA ARG A 54 -21.20 -1.07 -4.44
C ARG A 54 -20.18 -1.64 -5.42
N ASP A 55 -19.05 -0.96 -5.54
CA ASP A 55 -17.85 -1.53 -6.11
C ASP A 55 -16.95 -1.97 -4.94
N LEU A 56 -16.61 -3.26 -4.87
CA LEU A 56 -15.79 -3.81 -3.81
C LEU A 56 -14.38 -4.04 -4.32
N ILE A 57 -13.39 -3.56 -3.57
CA ILE A 57 -11.98 -3.83 -3.86
C ILE A 57 -11.64 -5.29 -3.57
N VAL A 58 -10.77 -5.87 -4.40
CA VAL A 58 -10.17 -7.19 -4.18
C VAL A 58 -8.69 -6.97 -3.91
N PRO A 59 -8.28 -6.65 -2.67
CA PRO A 59 -6.89 -6.41 -2.36
C PRO A 59 -6.10 -7.73 -2.38
N CYS A 60 -4.81 -7.63 -2.65
CA CYS A 60 -3.85 -8.69 -2.40
C CYS A 60 -2.61 -8.10 -1.74
N TYR A 61 -1.87 -8.93 -1.01
CA TYR A 61 -0.75 -8.46 -0.20
C TYR A 61 0.51 -9.25 -0.45
N LEU A 62 1.61 -8.54 -0.69
CA LEU A 62 2.95 -9.09 -0.59
C LEU A 62 3.54 -8.72 0.77
N ILE A 63 3.89 -9.74 1.55
CA ILE A 63 4.52 -9.59 2.86
C ILE A 63 5.97 -10.07 2.72
N ARG A 64 6.91 -9.12 2.79
CA ARG A 64 8.35 -9.40 2.81
C ARG A 64 8.77 -9.63 4.25
N HIS A 65 9.15 -10.87 4.59
CA HIS A 65 9.67 -11.25 5.91
C HIS A 65 11.11 -11.79 5.77
N PRO A 66 11.98 -11.73 6.79
CA PRO A 66 13.36 -12.18 6.65
C PRO A 66 13.48 -13.70 6.40
N GLY A 67 12.45 -14.45 6.79
CA GLY A 67 12.30 -15.87 6.52
C GLY A 67 11.72 -16.22 5.13
N GLY A 68 11.38 -15.23 4.32
CA GLY A 68 10.81 -15.41 2.99
C GLY A 68 9.62 -14.51 2.69
N ASP A 69 9.11 -14.63 1.47
CA ASP A 69 7.96 -13.87 1.01
C ASP A 69 6.67 -14.68 1.20
N LEU A 70 5.64 -14.00 1.70
CA LEU A 70 4.27 -14.51 1.73
C LEU A 70 3.42 -13.69 0.78
N ILE A 71 2.71 -14.37 -0.13
CA ILE A 71 1.60 -13.80 -0.88
C ILE A 71 0.30 -14.16 -0.16
N TRP A 72 -0.47 -13.14 0.23
CA TRP A 72 -1.81 -13.32 0.80
C TRP A 72 -2.82 -12.87 -0.24
N ASP A 73 -3.64 -13.83 -0.68
CA ASP A 73 -4.59 -13.74 -1.79
C ASP A 73 -3.92 -13.39 -3.12
N THR A 74 -4.65 -13.55 -4.22
CA THR A 74 -4.11 -13.37 -5.58
C THR A 74 -5.06 -12.63 -6.52
N GLY A 75 -6.01 -11.88 -5.96
CA GLY A 75 -6.93 -11.03 -6.73
C GLY A 75 -8.02 -11.77 -7.49
N VAL A 76 -8.62 -11.06 -8.45
CA VAL A 76 -9.70 -11.55 -9.29
C VAL A 76 -9.17 -12.57 -10.31
N PRO A 77 -9.77 -13.77 -10.43
CA PRO A 77 -9.40 -14.71 -11.49
C PRO A 77 -9.65 -14.11 -12.88
N GLN A 78 -8.74 -14.36 -13.83
CA GLN A 78 -8.86 -13.85 -15.20
C GLN A 78 -10.23 -14.15 -15.83
N ALA A 79 -10.77 -15.36 -15.60
CA ALA A 79 -12.08 -15.78 -16.12
C ALA A 79 -13.26 -14.90 -15.63
N ILE A 80 -13.13 -14.26 -14.46
CA ILE A 80 -14.13 -13.29 -13.96
C ILE A 80 -13.90 -11.92 -14.61
N ALA A 81 -12.65 -11.49 -14.75
CA ALA A 81 -12.30 -10.23 -15.40
C ALA A 81 -12.74 -10.18 -16.88
N ASP A 82 -12.80 -11.34 -17.53
CA ASP A 82 -13.22 -11.48 -18.94
C ASP A 82 -14.76 -11.52 -19.13
N MET A 83 -15.55 -11.53 -18.04
CA MET A 83 -17.02 -11.55 -18.15
C MET A 83 -17.57 -10.22 -18.68
N PRO A 84 -18.60 -10.23 -19.55
CA PRO A 84 -19.30 -9.00 -19.95
C PRO A 84 -19.94 -8.31 -18.74
N GLY A 85 -19.75 -6.98 -18.65
CA GLY A 85 -20.36 -6.12 -17.64
C GLY A 85 -21.85 -5.91 -17.81
#